data_AF-A0AAP6MZ43-F1
#
_entry.id   AF-A0AAP6MZ43-F1
#
_cell.length_a   1.000
_cell.length_b   1.000
_cell.length_c   1.000
_cell.angle_alpha   90.00
_cell.angle_beta   90.00
_cell.angle_gamma   90.00
#
_symmetry.space_group_name_H-M   'P 1'
#
loop_
_entity.id
_entity.type
_entity.pdbx_description
1 polymer ?
#
loop_
_entity_poly.entity_id
_entity_poly.type
_entity_poly.pdbx_seq_one_letter_code
_entity_poly.pdbx_strand_id
1 'polypeptide(L)'
;MILANNWISPIQEFSYFLFSVKDNQINQGTGFFIEKDNQTYLVTASHNFFQDKFATQKTADFFYIRLHNNVTNKLDFLQINNNPISKSEKSKNLDINFYKVDIAKQYDLKIVKIQPNCLPSKIICYGFGVVNGNEDNFDLYVESLKPTEFKGNLKFEYKKPLRYFETNELDFDNYVVSYESGTLTKGTSGSPVFTNYSENGEIKSEFAGLIHLRNEQTKLATILRPEIIAELINEL
;
A
#
# COMPACT_ATOMS: atom_id res chain seq x y z
N MET A 1 -4.05 29.19 -23.99
CA MET A 1 -3.64 27.79 -23.83
C MET A 1 -3.96 27.41 -22.40
N ILE A 2 -5.09 26.73 -22.18
CA ILE A 2 -5.54 26.36 -20.84
C ILE A 2 -4.63 25.22 -20.38
N LEU A 3 -3.78 25.48 -19.39
CA LEU A 3 -3.12 24.42 -18.65
C LEU A 3 -4.24 23.57 -18.05
N ALA A 4 -4.45 22.38 -18.60
CA ALA A 4 -5.23 21.36 -17.92
C ALA A 4 -4.50 21.12 -16.61
N ASN A 5 -5.00 21.73 -15.53
CA ASN A 5 -4.73 21.28 -14.17
C ASN A 5 -5.28 19.86 -14.12
N ASN A 6 -4.48 18.88 -14.52
CA ASN A 6 -4.65 17.52 -14.08
C ASN A 6 -4.41 17.57 -12.58
N TRP A 7 -5.47 17.85 -11.83
CA TRP A 7 -5.49 17.71 -10.39
C TRP A 7 -5.15 16.24 -10.14
N ILE A 8 -3.88 15.97 -9.86
CA ILE A 8 -3.48 14.72 -9.27
C ILE A 8 -4.32 14.60 -7.99
N SER A 9 -5.07 13.52 -7.87
CA SER A 9 -5.87 13.27 -6.67
C SER A 9 -4.92 13.34 -5.47
N PRO A 10 -5.21 14.15 -4.44
CA PRO A 10 -4.32 14.28 -3.28
C PRO A 10 -3.98 12.93 -2.62
N ILE A 11 -4.87 11.96 -2.76
CA ILE A 11 -4.70 10.60 -2.25
C ILE A 11 -3.55 9.85 -2.95
N GLN A 12 -3.29 10.15 -4.22
CA GLN A 12 -2.19 9.53 -4.99
C GLN A 12 -0.83 9.80 -4.34
N GLU A 13 -0.67 10.95 -3.68
CA GLU A 13 0.59 11.37 -3.06
C GLU A 13 0.99 10.52 -1.85
N PHE A 14 0.07 9.74 -1.30
CA PHE A 14 0.33 8.84 -0.17
C PHE A 14 0.83 7.45 -0.60
N SER A 15 0.79 7.14 -1.90
CA SER A 15 1.19 5.84 -2.44
C SER A 15 2.59 5.90 -3.04
N TYR A 16 3.48 5.05 -2.55
CA TYR A 16 4.89 5.02 -2.96
C TYR A 16 5.24 3.69 -3.62
N PHE A 17 5.94 3.77 -4.75
CA PHE A 17 6.43 2.58 -5.46
C PHE A 17 7.63 1.98 -4.73
N LEU A 18 7.56 0.68 -4.48
CA LEU A 18 8.60 -0.11 -3.85
C LEU A 18 9.09 -1.18 -4.83
N PHE A 19 10.39 -1.39 -4.94
CA PHE A 19 10.91 -2.47 -5.76
C PHE A 19 12.26 -3.03 -5.29
N SER A 20 12.54 -4.27 -5.64
CA SER A 20 13.87 -4.88 -5.52
C SER A 20 14.18 -5.68 -6.77
N VAL A 21 15.47 -5.87 -7.06
CA VAL A 21 15.94 -6.69 -8.17
C VAL A 21 16.74 -7.85 -7.60
N LYS A 22 16.35 -9.08 -7.94
CA LYS A 22 17.11 -10.29 -7.61
C LYS A 22 16.99 -11.30 -8.74
N ASP A 23 18.10 -11.93 -9.11
CA ASP A 23 18.15 -12.98 -10.15
C ASP A 23 17.46 -12.55 -11.46
N ASN A 24 17.64 -11.27 -11.86
CA ASN A 24 16.98 -10.62 -13.00
C ASN A 24 15.44 -10.55 -12.93
N GLN A 25 14.86 -10.66 -11.74
CA GLN A 25 13.44 -10.46 -11.50
C GLN A 25 13.21 -9.19 -10.68
N ILE A 26 12.24 -8.37 -11.10
CA ILE A 26 11.73 -7.26 -10.30
C ILE A 26 10.64 -7.80 -9.37
N ASN A 27 10.88 -7.68 -8.06
CA ASN A 27 9.81 -7.74 -7.07
C ASN A 27 9.32 -6.31 -6.84
N GLN A 28 8.02 -6.12 -6.82
CA GLN A 28 7.42 -4.80 -6.67
C GLN A 28 6.25 -4.80 -5.71
N GLY A 29 6.02 -3.64 -5.13
CA GLY A 29 4.95 -3.38 -4.20
C GLY A 29 4.60 -1.90 -4.17
N THR A 30 3.61 -1.59 -3.35
CA THR A 30 3.29 -0.22 -2.97
C THR A 30 3.39 -0.13 -1.45
N GLY A 31 3.75 1.04 -0.94
CA GLY A 31 3.68 1.33 0.49
C GLY A 31 3.27 2.76 0.75
N PHE A 32 3.17 3.11 2.02
CA PHE A 32 2.88 4.45 2.49
C PHE A 32 3.64 4.76 3.77
N PHE A 33 3.76 6.04 4.08
CA PHE A 33 4.44 6.48 5.30
C PHE A 33 3.46 6.78 6.42
N ILE A 34 3.85 6.43 7.63
CA ILE A 34 3.23 6.86 8.88
C ILE A 34 4.30 7.53 9.74
N GLU A 35 3.84 8.26 10.75
CA GLU A 35 4.71 8.83 11.77
C GLU A 35 4.22 8.44 13.16
N LYS A 36 5.14 8.01 14.01
CA LYS A 36 4.91 7.77 15.44
C LYS A 36 6.14 8.19 16.22
N ASP A 37 5.93 8.94 17.31
CA ASP A 37 6.98 9.40 18.20
C ASP A 37 8.14 10.12 17.47
N ASN A 38 7.81 10.95 16.48
CA ASN A 38 8.74 11.65 15.58
C ASN A 38 9.63 10.73 14.71
N GLN A 39 9.31 9.44 14.62
CA GLN A 39 9.95 8.50 13.70
C GLN A 39 9.02 8.23 12.52
N THR A 40 9.57 8.34 11.32
CA THR A 40 8.89 7.93 10.08
C THR A 40 9.06 6.42 9.87
N TYR A 41 7.96 5.77 9.51
CA TYR A 41 7.93 4.36 9.16
C TYR A 41 7.32 4.17 7.78
N LEU A 42 7.94 3.32 6.97
CA LEU A 42 7.31 2.77 5.76
C LEU A 42 6.45 1.57 6.15
N VAL A 43 5.21 1.56 5.66
CA VAL A 43 4.25 0.47 5.80
C VAL A 43 4.00 -0.17 4.43
N THR A 44 4.06 -1.49 4.35
CA THR A 44 3.77 -2.27 3.13
C THR A 44 3.29 -3.67 3.49
N ALA A 45 2.64 -4.37 2.55
CA ALA A 45 2.37 -5.80 2.68
C ALA A 45 3.69 -6.60 2.76
N SER A 46 3.74 -7.65 3.58
CA SER A 46 4.98 -8.44 3.80
C SER A 46 5.36 -9.22 2.54
N HIS A 47 4.39 -9.86 1.89
CA HIS A 47 4.64 -10.67 0.68
C HIS A 47 5.22 -9.88 -0.51
N ASN A 48 5.30 -8.55 -0.45
CA ASN A 48 6.02 -7.77 -1.46
C ASN A 48 7.52 -8.12 -1.49
N PHE A 49 8.12 -8.45 -0.34
CA PHE A 49 9.57 -8.69 -0.20
C PHE A 49 9.93 -9.95 0.59
N PHE A 50 8.96 -10.85 0.76
CA PHE A 50 9.07 -12.16 1.41
C PHE A 50 8.34 -13.18 0.53
N GLN A 51 8.79 -14.44 0.53
CA GLN A 51 8.26 -15.45 -0.42
C GLN A 51 6.74 -15.66 -0.30
N ASP A 52 6.21 -15.54 0.90
CA ASP A 52 4.78 -15.50 1.20
C ASP A 52 4.55 -14.75 2.53
N LYS A 53 3.29 -14.67 2.98
CA LYS A 53 2.88 -13.96 4.21
C LYS A 53 3.42 -14.57 5.52
N PHE A 54 3.84 -15.82 5.50
CA PHE A 54 4.41 -16.56 6.63
C PHE A 54 5.92 -16.78 6.51
N ALA A 55 6.48 -16.52 5.33
CA ALA A 55 7.87 -16.75 5.04
C ALA A 55 8.76 -15.81 5.86
N THR A 56 9.72 -16.40 6.57
CA THR A 56 10.84 -15.66 7.17
C THR A 56 11.94 -15.35 6.16
N GLN A 57 11.89 -16.00 5.00
CA GLN A 57 12.86 -15.82 3.93
C GLN A 57 12.54 -14.60 3.08
N LYS A 58 13.48 -13.66 3.05
CA LYS A 58 13.43 -12.44 2.24
C LYS A 58 13.61 -12.77 0.77
N THR A 59 12.89 -12.07 -0.10
CA THR A 59 13.14 -12.12 -1.55
C THR A 59 14.36 -11.30 -1.94
N ALA A 60 14.73 -10.26 -1.18
CA ALA A 60 15.95 -9.48 -1.38
C ALA A 60 16.46 -8.90 -0.05
N ASP A 61 17.77 -8.62 0.05
CA ASP A 61 18.37 -8.03 1.25
C ASP A 61 18.03 -6.54 1.43
N PHE A 62 17.69 -5.87 0.34
CA PHE A 62 17.25 -4.48 0.29
C PHE A 62 16.20 -4.28 -0.81
N PHE A 63 15.48 -3.18 -0.71
CA PHE A 63 14.58 -2.68 -1.75
C PHE A 63 14.74 -1.16 -1.86
N TYR A 64 14.18 -0.57 -2.90
CA TYR A 64 14.18 0.85 -3.16
C TYR A 64 12.78 1.42 -3.03
N ILE A 65 12.69 2.64 -2.49
CA ILE A 65 11.50 3.47 -2.54
C ILE A 65 11.73 4.54 -3.60
N ARG A 66 10.78 4.71 -4.52
CA ARG A 66 10.79 5.82 -5.47
C ARG A 66 10.21 7.08 -4.80
N LEU A 67 11.03 8.12 -4.67
CA LEU A 67 10.69 9.38 -4.01
C LEU A 67 10.87 10.55 -4.97
N HIS A 68 10.07 11.61 -4.77
CA HIS A 68 10.25 12.87 -5.48
C HIS A 68 11.18 13.80 -4.68
N ASN A 69 12.28 14.23 -5.30
CA ASN A 69 13.21 15.18 -4.72
C ASN A 69 12.77 16.61 -5.06
N ASN A 70 12.41 17.40 -4.06
CA ASN A 70 11.88 18.76 -4.29
C ASN A 70 12.96 19.78 -4.62
N VAL A 71 14.23 19.46 -4.35
CA VAL A 71 15.36 20.33 -4.66
C VAL A 71 15.74 20.20 -6.13
N THR A 72 15.80 18.97 -6.64
CA THR A 72 16.17 18.70 -8.04
C THR A 72 14.97 18.57 -8.97
N ASN A 73 13.76 18.43 -8.43
CA ASN A 73 12.52 18.13 -9.15
C ASN A 73 12.64 16.86 -10.02
N LYS A 74 13.31 15.83 -9.47
CA LYS A 74 13.53 14.53 -10.11
C LYS A 74 13.08 13.39 -9.21
N LEU A 75 12.89 12.22 -9.81
CA LEU A 75 12.70 10.98 -9.09
C LEU A 75 14.06 10.46 -8.60
N ASP A 76 14.14 10.14 -7.31
CA ASP A 76 15.26 9.46 -6.69
C ASP A 76 14.80 8.10 -6.15
N PHE A 77 15.77 7.20 -5.96
CA PHE A 77 15.56 5.88 -5.38
C PHE A 77 16.31 5.75 -4.07
N LEU A 78 15.57 5.72 -2.96
CA LEU A 78 16.14 5.53 -1.64
C LEU A 78 16.22 4.03 -1.34
N GLN A 79 17.43 3.53 -1.12
CA GLN A 79 17.66 2.14 -0.69
C GLN A 79 17.27 1.95 0.77
N ILE A 80 16.52 0.91 1.05
CA ILE A 80 16.10 0.48 2.39
C ILE A 80 16.55 -0.96 2.60
N ASN A 81 17.24 -1.21 3.70
CA ASN A 81 17.54 -2.58 4.11
C ASN A 81 16.24 -3.31 4.45
N ASN A 82 16.08 -4.52 3.93
CA ASN A 82 14.89 -5.35 4.17
C ASN A 82 14.96 -5.99 5.57
N ASN A 83 14.93 -5.15 6.60
CA ASN A 83 14.95 -5.53 8.02
C ASN A 83 13.71 -4.92 8.68
N PRO A 84 12.52 -5.54 8.50
CA PRO A 84 11.31 -5.02 9.11
C PRO A 84 11.42 -5.09 10.63
N ILE A 85 10.69 -4.20 11.30
CA ILE A 85 10.55 -4.19 12.75
C ILE A 85 9.91 -5.52 13.19
N SER A 86 10.49 -6.13 14.22
CA SER A 86 9.98 -7.38 14.77
C SER A 86 8.57 -7.17 15.34
N LYS A 87 7.63 -7.99 14.87
CA LYS A 87 6.24 -7.99 15.35
C LYS A 87 6.11 -8.83 16.62
N SER A 88 5.14 -8.48 17.48
CA SER A 88 4.80 -9.31 18.63
C SER A 88 4.26 -10.69 18.19
N GLU A 89 4.21 -11.64 19.12
CA GLU A 89 3.67 -12.99 18.88
C GLU A 89 2.22 -12.96 18.39
N LYS A 90 1.41 -11.99 18.87
CA LYS A 90 0.02 -11.77 18.43
C LYS A 90 -0.06 -11.39 16.95
N SER A 91 0.95 -10.65 16.48
CA SER A 91 0.93 -9.92 15.21
C SER A 91 1.84 -10.53 14.15
N LYS A 92 2.60 -11.58 14.49
CA LYS A 92 3.61 -12.19 13.61
C LYS A 92 3.05 -12.75 12.31
N ASN A 93 1.80 -13.19 12.33
CA ASN A 93 1.12 -13.81 11.17
C ASN A 93 0.41 -12.79 10.27
N LEU A 94 0.40 -11.50 10.63
CA LEU A 94 -0.21 -10.46 9.82
C LEU A 94 0.72 -10.11 8.66
N ASP A 95 0.16 -10.05 7.46
CA ASP A 95 0.89 -9.78 6.21
C ASP A 95 1.15 -8.28 6.00
N ILE A 96 1.81 -7.69 6.98
CA ILE A 96 2.20 -6.29 6.99
C ILE A 96 3.55 -6.16 7.68
N ASN A 97 4.39 -5.28 7.16
CA ASN A 97 5.70 -4.97 7.70
C ASN A 97 5.88 -3.46 7.84
N PHE A 98 6.65 -3.09 8.86
CA PHE A 98 7.05 -1.73 9.16
C PHE A 98 8.57 -1.62 9.05
N TYR A 99 9.06 -0.56 8.42
CA TYR A 99 10.49 -0.28 8.31
C TYR A 99 10.75 1.11 8.87
N LYS A 100 11.71 1.25 9.79
CA LYS A 100 12.21 2.57 10.18
C LYS A 100 12.89 3.20 8.97
N VAL A 101 12.54 4.44 8.66
CA VAL A 101 13.17 5.16 7.55
C VAL A 101 13.62 6.53 8.02
N ASP A 102 14.91 6.81 7.81
CA ASP A 102 15.48 8.13 8.02
C ASP A 102 15.48 8.87 6.69
N ILE A 103 14.51 9.75 6.49
CA ILE A 103 14.35 10.47 5.23
C ILE A 103 14.90 11.88 5.35
N ALA A 104 15.81 12.22 4.44
CA ALA A 104 16.36 13.57 4.33
C ALA A 104 15.27 14.58 3.97
N LYS A 105 15.40 15.81 4.48
CA LYS A 105 14.44 16.92 4.28
C LYS A 105 14.20 17.31 2.81
N GLN A 106 15.01 16.81 1.88
CA GLN A 106 14.88 17.09 0.44
C GLN A 106 13.71 16.36 -0.22
N TYR A 107 13.11 15.36 0.45
CA TYR A 107 11.95 14.62 -0.03
C TYR A 107 10.66 15.13 0.63
N ASP A 108 9.60 15.40 -0.14
CA ASP A 108 8.27 15.74 0.40
C ASP A 108 7.53 14.43 0.62
N LEU A 109 7.25 14.13 1.88
CA LEU A 109 6.54 12.91 2.26
C LEU A 109 5.13 13.26 2.71
N LYS A 110 4.16 12.53 2.17
CA LYS A 110 2.80 12.55 2.69
C LYS A 110 2.65 11.43 3.71
N ILE A 111 2.37 11.85 4.94
CA ILE A 111 2.18 10.97 6.09
C ILE A 111 0.70 10.63 6.22
N VAL A 112 0.37 9.35 6.13
CA VAL A 112 -0.98 8.85 6.37
C VAL A 112 -1.28 8.95 7.86
N LYS A 113 -2.35 9.68 8.19
CA LYS A 113 -2.92 9.68 9.53
C LYS A 113 -3.93 8.56 9.64
N ILE A 114 -3.73 7.68 10.61
CA ILE A 114 -4.58 6.51 10.82
C ILE A 114 -5.51 6.79 11.99
N GLN A 115 -6.81 6.71 11.72
CA GLN A 115 -7.85 6.76 12.73
C GLN A 115 -8.56 5.41 12.75
N PRO A 116 -8.59 4.72 13.90
CA PRO A 116 -9.39 3.51 14.04
C PRO A 116 -10.88 3.89 13.98
N ASN A 117 -11.74 3.01 13.48
CA ASN A 117 -13.21 3.14 13.33
C ASN A 117 -13.70 3.76 12.01
N CYS A 118 -12.89 3.78 10.95
CA CYS A 118 -13.38 4.11 9.63
C CYS A 118 -14.31 2.99 9.12
N LEU A 119 -15.55 3.34 8.76
CA LEU A 119 -16.53 2.42 8.19
C LEU A 119 -16.73 2.70 6.68
N PRO A 120 -15.91 2.10 5.80
CA PRO A 120 -15.95 2.39 4.38
C PRO A 120 -17.17 1.75 3.72
N SER A 121 -17.94 2.55 2.97
CA SER A 121 -18.93 2.05 1.99
C SER A 121 -18.35 2.03 0.58
N LYS A 122 -17.59 3.07 0.24
CA LYS A 122 -16.83 3.23 -1.00
C LYS A 122 -15.37 3.46 -0.69
N ILE A 123 -14.50 2.96 -1.53
CA ILE A 123 -13.07 3.14 -1.37
C ILE A 123 -12.39 3.59 -2.65
N ILE A 124 -11.25 4.23 -2.48
CA ILE A 124 -10.32 4.63 -3.52
C ILE A 124 -8.89 4.36 -3.05
N CYS A 125 -8.04 3.89 -3.94
CA CYS A 125 -6.59 3.87 -3.71
C CYS A 125 -5.83 4.10 -5.02
N TYR A 126 -4.55 4.40 -4.88
CA TYR A 126 -3.59 4.39 -5.97
C TYR A 126 -2.50 3.38 -5.67
N GLY A 127 -2.16 2.53 -6.63
CA GLY A 127 -1.08 1.55 -6.48
C GLY A 127 -0.22 1.46 -7.73
N PHE A 128 0.94 0.83 -7.61
CA PHE A 128 1.88 0.68 -8.74
C PHE A 128 1.82 -0.74 -9.29
N GLY A 129 0.93 -0.89 -10.26
CA GLY A 129 0.71 -2.12 -10.97
C GLY A 129 1.72 -2.35 -12.12
N VAL A 130 2.08 -3.60 -12.41
CA VAL A 130 2.79 -3.96 -13.65
C VAL A 130 1.97 -3.52 -14.86
N VAL A 131 2.62 -2.85 -15.81
CA VAL A 131 2.14 -2.63 -17.17
C VAL A 131 2.99 -3.50 -18.10
N ASN A 132 2.38 -4.48 -18.78
CA ASN A 132 3.10 -5.42 -19.64
C ASN A 132 3.90 -4.65 -20.72
N GLY A 133 5.18 -5.02 -20.92
CA GLY A 133 5.93 -4.65 -22.14
C GLY A 133 7.28 -3.93 -21.97
N ASN A 134 7.89 -3.85 -20.79
CA ASN A 134 9.20 -3.18 -20.60
C ASN A 134 10.16 -3.88 -19.62
N GLU A 135 9.91 -5.14 -19.25
CA GLU A 135 10.72 -5.85 -18.23
C GLU A 135 12.19 -6.06 -18.66
N ASP A 136 12.50 -5.97 -19.96
CA ASP A 136 13.84 -6.13 -20.51
C ASP A 136 14.77 -4.92 -20.25
N ASN A 137 14.22 -3.76 -19.86
CA ASN A 137 14.99 -2.58 -19.44
C ASN A 137 14.47 -2.05 -18.10
N PHE A 138 15.13 -2.48 -17.02
CA PHE A 138 14.71 -2.20 -15.66
C PHE A 138 14.64 -0.71 -15.32
N ASP A 139 15.63 0.09 -15.77
CA ASP A 139 15.69 1.51 -15.46
C ASP A 139 14.50 2.25 -16.12
N LEU A 140 14.25 2.00 -17.42
CA LEU A 140 13.11 2.58 -18.12
C LEU A 140 11.77 2.11 -17.55
N TYR A 141 11.68 0.84 -17.14
CA TYR A 141 10.47 0.30 -16.53
C TYR A 141 10.12 1.04 -15.23
N VAL A 142 11.09 1.14 -14.31
CA VAL A 142 10.89 1.76 -13.00
C VAL A 142 10.58 3.26 -13.11
N GLU A 143 11.22 3.97 -14.03
CA GLU A 143 10.96 5.39 -14.28
C GLU A 143 9.59 5.64 -14.93
N SER A 144 9.16 4.76 -15.84
CA SER A 144 7.92 4.95 -16.61
C SER A 144 6.64 4.55 -15.86
N LEU A 145 6.75 3.78 -14.77
CA LEU A 145 5.60 3.33 -13.99
C LEU A 145 4.79 4.50 -13.42
N LYS A 146 3.49 4.50 -13.72
CA LYS A 146 2.53 5.47 -13.17
C LYS A 146 1.62 4.80 -12.15
N PRO A 147 1.17 5.53 -11.13
CA PRO A 147 0.16 4.99 -10.22
C PRO A 147 -1.15 4.76 -10.97
N THR A 148 -1.79 3.63 -10.67
CA THR A 148 -3.09 3.25 -11.20
C THR A 148 -4.14 3.47 -10.11
N GLU A 149 -5.21 4.17 -10.46
CA GLU A 149 -6.36 4.34 -9.59
C GLU A 149 -7.19 3.05 -9.53
N PHE A 150 -7.67 2.75 -8.34
CA PHE A 150 -8.67 1.73 -8.08
C PHE A 150 -9.83 2.32 -7.28
N LYS A 151 -11.06 2.00 -7.68
CA LYS A 151 -12.29 2.32 -6.94
C LYS A 151 -13.10 1.06 -6.71
N GLY A 152 -13.66 0.94 -5.52
CA GLY A 152 -14.45 -0.22 -5.13
C GLY A 152 -15.53 0.08 -4.11
N ASN A 153 -16.45 -0.86 -3.96
CA ASN A 153 -17.52 -0.81 -2.98
C ASN A 153 -17.36 -1.96 -2.00
N LEU A 154 -17.72 -1.74 -0.75
CA LEU A 154 -17.81 -2.79 0.26
C LEU A 154 -18.75 -3.90 -0.25
N LYS A 155 -18.26 -5.15 -0.28
CA LYS A 155 -19.01 -6.29 -0.84
C LYS A 155 -19.81 -7.05 0.21
N PHE A 156 -19.25 -7.21 1.40
CA PHE A 156 -19.85 -7.92 2.53
C PHE A 156 -19.98 -7.00 3.74
N GLU A 157 -20.78 -7.41 4.72
CA GLU A 157 -20.96 -6.63 5.95
C GLU A 157 -19.60 -6.41 6.64
N TYR A 158 -19.23 -5.13 6.82
CA TYR A 158 -17.90 -4.76 7.29
C TYR A 158 -17.52 -5.46 8.61
N LYS A 159 -18.45 -5.60 9.56
CA LYS A 159 -18.15 -6.15 10.90
C LYS A 159 -18.11 -7.69 10.95
N LYS A 160 -18.47 -8.38 9.86
CA LYS A 160 -18.46 -9.85 9.83
C LYS A 160 -17.11 -10.38 9.36
N PRO A 161 -16.62 -11.50 9.93
CA PRO A 161 -15.41 -12.14 9.44
C PRO A 161 -15.65 -12.70 8.04
N LEU A 162 -14.57 -12.74 7.25
CA LEU A 162 -14.57 -13.47 5.98
C LEU A 162 -14.33 -14.95 6.27
N ARG A 163 -14.87 -15.83 5.43
CA ARG A 163 -14.60 -17.27 5.51
C ARG A 163 -13.90 -17.72 4.24
N TYR A 164 -12.70 -18.29 4.38
CA TYR A 164 -12.01 -18.91 3.26
C TYR A 164 -12.65 -20.27 2.96
N PHE A 165 -13.09 -20.48 1.71
CA PHE A 165 -13.82 -21.71 1.34
C PHE A 165 -12.97 -22.97 1.46
N GLU A 166 -11.68 -22.87 1.17
CA GLU A 166 -10.76 -24.01 1.14
C GLU A 166 -10.36 -24.49 2.55
N THR A 167 -10.10 -23.55 3.46
CA THR A 167 -9.61 -23.85 4.82
C THR A 167 -10.69 -23.78 5.88
N ASN A 168 -11.86 -23.19 5.57
CA ASN A 168 -12.92 -22.85 6.53
C ASN A 168 -12.50 -21.85 7.63
N GLU A 169 -11.31 -21.25 7.51
CA GLU A 169 -10.79 -20.28 8.46
C GLU A 169 -11.56 -18.97 8.40
N LEU A 170 -11.67 -18.32 9.56
CA LEU A 170 -12.29 -17.02 9.71
C LEU A 170 -11.22 -15.93 9.73
N ASP A 171 -11.38 -14.95 8.84
CA ASP A 171 -10.54 -13.75 8.75
C ASP A 171 -11.27 -12.58 9.38
N PHE A 172 -10.77 -12.15 10.55
CA PHE A 172 -11.28 -10.97 11.24
C PHE A 172 -10.50 -9.70 10.85
N ASP A 173 -9.33 -9.86 10.24
CA ASP A 173 -8.40 -8.77 10.01
C ASP A 173 -8.74 -7.99 8.73
N ASN A 174 -9.38 -8.66 7.78
CA ASN A 174 -9.69 -8.11 6.47
C ASN A 174 -11.18 -7.86 6.26
N TYR A 175 -11.49 -6.94 5.36
CA TYR A 175 -12.82 -6.79 4.74
C TYR A 175 -12.69 -6.88 3.21
N VAL A 176 -13.79 -7.12 2.51
CA VAL A 176 -13.79 -7.33 1.05
C VAL A 176 -14.47 -6.19 0.32
N VAL A 177 -13.84 -5.79 -0.77
CA VAL A 177 -14.35 -4.81 -1.73
C VAL A 177 -14.47 -5.43 -3.11
N SER A 178 -15.50 -5.04 -3.85
CA SER A 178 -15.67 -5.41 -5.26
C SER A 178 -15.33 -4.24 -6.17
N TYR A 179 -14.77 -4.53 -7.34
CA TYR A 179 -14.25 -3.51 -8.26
C TYR A 179 -15.41 -2.71 -8.86
N GLU A 180 -15.29 -1.40 -8.82
CA GLU A 180 -16.16 -0.49 -9.58
C GLU A 180 -15.45 -0.02 -10.85
N SER A 181 -14.18 0.36 -10.72
CA SER A 181 -13.33 0.78 -11.84
C SER A 181 -11.84 0.68 -11.49
N GLY A 182 -11.00 0.78 -12.53
CA GLY A 182 -9.56 0.57 -12.42
C GLY A 182 -9.19 -0.91 -12.38
N THR A 183 -7.90 -1.19 -12.35
CA THR A 183 -7.39 -2.57 -12.22
C THR A 183 -6.26 -2.58 -11.21
N LEU A 184 -6.43 -3.35 -10.15
CA LEU A 184 -5.33 -3.73 -9.26
C LEU A 184 -4.54 -4.82 -9.99
N THR A 185 -3.30 -4.52 -10.39
CA THR A 185 -2.40 -5.53 -10.97
C THR A 185 -1.28 -5.87 -9.98
N LYS A 186 -0.37 -6.78 -10.35
CA LYS A 186 0.79 -7.15 -9.54
C LYS A 186 1.57 -5.91 -9.10
N GLY A 187 1.89 -5.81 -7.81
CA GLY A 187 2.58 -4.65 -7.21
C GLY A 187 1.68 -3.63 -6.51
N THR A 188 0.35 -3.77 -6.62
CA THR A 188 -0.59 -2.88 -5.89
C THR A 188 -0.76 -3.23 -4.41
N SER A 189 -0.31 -4.40 -3.98
CA SER A 189 -0.31 -4.78 -2.56
C SER A 189 0.51 -3.79 -1.73
N GLY A 190 -0.02 -3.45 -0.55
CA GLY A 190 0.54 -2.43 0.34
C GLY A 190 0.07 -1.00 0.06
N SER A 191 -0.73 -0.77 -1.00
CA SER A 191 -1.30 0.56 -1.26
C SER A 191 -2.24 1.00 -0.13
N PRO A 192 -2.16 2.26 0.33
CA PRO A 192 -3.12 2.82 1.28
C PRO A 192 -4.48 2.98 0.60
N VAL A 193 -5.52 2.56 1.30
CA VAL A 193 -6.91 2.67 0.88
C VAL A 193 -7.56 3.80 1.64
N PHE A 194 -8.39 4.58 0.96
CA PHE A 194 -9.13 5.69 1.54
C PHE A 194 -10.61 5.56 1.24
N THR A 195 -11.45 6.07 2.14
CA THR A 195 -12.86 6.33 1.89
C THR A 195 -13.10 7.83 1.88
N ASN A 196 -14.07 8.26 1.07
CA ASN A 196 -14.49 9.65 1.02
C ASN A 196 -15.90 9.78 1.59
N TYR A 197 -16.10 10.77 2.44
CA TYR A 197 -17.42 11.16 2.93
C TYR A 197 -17.53 12.69 2.93
N SER A 198 -18.78 13.18 2.96
CA SER A 198 -19.05 14.61 3.07
C SER A 198 -19.39 14.95 4.51
N GLU A 199 -18.69 15.95 5.06
CA GLU A 199 -18.99 16.51 6.36
C GLU A 199 -19.05 18.04 6.22
N ASN A 200 -20.18 18.65 6.58
CA ASN A 200 -20.42 20.09 6.45
C ASN A 200 -20.21 20.65 5.02
N GLY A 201 -20.39 19.81 3.99
CA GLY A 201 -20.20 20.21 2.59
C GLY A 201 -18.75 20.07 2.08
N GLU A 202 -17.81 19.68 2.93
CA GLU A 202 -16.43 19.38 2.55
C GLU A 202 -16.25 17.87 2.34
N ILE A 203 -15.57 17.49 1.26
CA ILE A 203 -15.18 16.10 1.04
C ILE A 203 -13.95 15.81 1.89
N LYS A 204 -14.10 14.89 2.85
CA LYS A 204 -13.01 14.37 3.65
C LYS A 204 -12.59 13.00 3.15
N SER A 205 -11.30 12.73 3.23
CA SER A 205 -10.70 11.44 2.92
C SER A 205 -10.12 10.84 4.19
N GLU A 206 -10.55 9.63 4.52
CA GLU A 206 -10.08 8.89 5.68
C GLU A 206 -9.38 7.61 5.25
N PHE A 207 -8.31 7.27 5.95
CA PHE A 207 -7.62 6.00 5.75
C PHE A 207 -8.55 4.85 6.13
N ALA A 208 -8.80 3.98 5.16
CA ALA A 208 -9.71 2.85 5.25
C ALA A 208 -8.98 1.50 5.25
N GLY A 209 -7.66 1.47 5.17
CA GLY A 209 -6.88 0.24 5.30
C GLY A 209 -5.76 0.10 4.26
N LEU A 210 -5.26 -1.12 4.09
CA LEU A 210 -4.18 -1.45 3.16
C LEU A 210 -4.60 -2.56 2.20
N ILE A 211 -4.29 -2.42 0.91
CA ILE A 211 -4.53 -3.49 -0.08
C ILE A 211 -3.67 -4.70 0.29
N HIS A 212 -4.32 -5.81 0.62
CA HIS A 212 -3.64 -7.03 1.05
C HIS A 212 -3.61 -8.05 -0.10
N LEU A 213 -4.76 -8.58 -0.50
CA LEU A 213 -4.86 -9.52 -1.62
C LEU A 213 -5.87 -9.02 -2.66
N ARG A 214 -5.76 -9.56 -3.87
CA ARG A 214 -6.67 -9.28 -4.97
C ARG A 214 -6.95 -10.56 -5.74
N ASN A 215 -8.12 -10.62 -6.34
CA ASN A 215 -8.50 -11.66 -7.27
C ASN A 215 -9.13 -10.99 -8.51
N GLU A 216 -8.39 -11.01 -9.61
CA GLU A 216 -8.80 -10.39 -10.87
C GLU A 216 -9.99 -11.11 -11.52
N GLN A 217 -10.08 -12.44 -11.35
CA GLN A 217 -11.18 -13.25 -11.90
C GLN A 217 -12.52 -12.91 -11.22
N THR A 218 -12.52 -12.80 -9.90
CA THR A 218 -13.73 -12.47 -9.12
C THR A 218 -13.94 -10.97 -8.96
N LYS A 219 -12.97 -10.14 -9.37
CA LYS A 219 -12.95 -8.68 -9.19
C LYS A 219 -13.16 -8.30 -7.72
N LEU A 220 -12.46 -9.00 -6.83
CA LEU A 220 -12.47 -8.76 -5.40
C LEU A 220 -11.07 -8.36 -4.91
N ALA A 221 -11.02 -7.57 -3.86
CA ALA A 221 -9.80 -7.33 -3.09
C ALA A 221 -10.10 -7.45 -1.60
N THR A 222 -9.12 -7.94 -0.85
CA THR A 222 -9.14 -7.91 0.61
C THR A 222 -8.34 -6.70 1.07
N ILE A 223 -8.91 -5.97 2.01
CA ILE A 223 -8.30 -4.80 2.61
C ILE A 223 -8.05 -5.12 4.08
N LEU A 224 -6.80 -4.97 4.52
CA LEU A 224 -6.46 -5.05 5.93
C LEU A 224 -7.05 -3.83 6.65
N ARG A 225 -7.85 -4.09 7.69
CA ARG A 225 -8.61 -3.07 8.41
C ARG A 225 -7.71 -2.00 9.05
N PRO A 226 -8.17 -0.74 9.09
CA PRO A 226 -7.40 0.35 9.71
C PRO A 226 -7.26 0.15 11.22
N GLU A 227 -8.20 -0.52 11.90
CA GLU A 227 -8.10 -0.85 13.33
C GLU A 227 -6.93 -1.78 13.61
N ILE A 228 -6.74 -2.80 12.76
CA ILE A 228 -5.62 -3.75 12.90
C ILE A 228 -4.29 -3.02 12.70
N ILE A 229 -4.22 -2.14 11.69
CA ILE A 229 -3.01 -1.35 11.44
C ILE A 229 -2.74 -0.39 12.61
N ALA A 230 -3.78 0.25 13.17
CA ALA A 230 -3.65 1.13 14.34
C ALA A 230 -3.16 0.36 15.58
N GLU A 231 -3.66 -0.85 15.83
CA GLU A 231 -3.16 -1.73 16.89
C GLU A 231 -1.66 -2.03 16.71
N LEU A 232 -1.25 -2.36 15.50
CA LEU A 232 0.16 -2.64 15.18
C LEU A 232 1.07 -1.43 15.36
N ILE A 233 0.58 -0.24 15.01
CA ILE A 233 1.33 1.00 15.21
C ILE A 233 1.56 1.25 16.69
N ASN A 234 0.64 0.87 17.56
CA ASN A 234 0.83 0.98 19.00
C ASN A 234 1.94 0.05 19.53
N GLU A 235 2.29 -1.02 18.80
CA GLU A 235 3.39 -1.94 19.15
C GLU A 235 4.78 -1.42 18.74
N LEU A 236 4.87 -0.39 17.86
CA LEU A 236 6.14 0.22 17.42
C LEU A 236 6.81 1.05 18.53
#